data_AF-A0A2G6L1N5-F1
#
_entry.id   AF-A0A2G6L1N5-F1
#
_cell.length_a   1.000
_cell.length_b   1.000
_cell.length_c   1.000
_cell.angle_alpha   90.00
_cell.angle_beta   90.00
_cell.angle_gamma   90.00
#
_symmetry.space_group_name_H-M   'P 1'
#
loop_
_entity.id
_entity.type
_entity.pdbx_description
1 polymer ?
#
loop_
_entity_poly.entity_id
_entity_poly.type
_entity_poly.pdbx_seq_one_letter_code
_entity_poly.pdbx_strand_id
1 'polypeptide(L)'
;MLAEAKTCNNLSGGEKQRLAIARALLLGNTLLLADEITSALDQQNRDRVLATVFKSGVTLLSVSHDPDWIAACDREVRIVDQSLVELSPGGRND
;
A
#
# COMPACT_ATOMS: atom_id res chain seq x y z
N MET A 1 0.20 -4.14 -32.62
CA MET A 1 0.11 -2.72 -32.21
C MET A 1 0.80 -2.62 -30.87
N LEU A 2 2.05 -2.14 -30.83
CA LEU A 2 2.77 -1.94 -29.57
C LEU A 2 2.20 -0.67 -28.94
N ALA A 3 1.68 -0.77 -27.71
CA ALA A 3 1.23 0.41 -26.97
C ALA A 3 2.42 1.37 -26.81
N GLU A 4 2.24 2.63 -27.20
CA GLU A 4 3.27 3.65 -26.99
C GLU A 4 3.57 3.78 -25.49
N ALA A 5 4.85 3.72 -25.13
CA ALA A 5 5.29 3.91 -23.77
C ALA A 5 5.03 5.36 -23.35
N LYS A 6 4.20 5.56 -22.32
CA LYS A 6 4.00 6.89 -21.72
C LYS A 6 5.28 7.36 -21.04
N THR A 7 5.64 8.63 -21.27
CA THR A 7 6.70 9.30 -20.49
C THR A 7 6.24 9.58 -19.07
N CYS A 8 7.16 9.75 -18.11
CA CYS A 8 6.81 9.97 -16.70
C CYS A 8 5.86 11.17 -16.50
N ASN A 9 5.96 12.21 -17.34
CA ASN A 9 5.09 13.39 -17.26
C ASN A 9 3.65 13.09 -17.69
N ASN A 10 3.44 12.10 -18.55
CA ASN A 10 2.13 11.74 -19.10
C ASN A 10 1.42 10.64 -18.29
N LEU A 11 2.02 10.18 -17.19
CA LEU A 11 1.39 9.22 -16.29
C LEU A 11 0.36 9.91 -15.39
N SER A 12 -0.81 9.28 -15.23
CA SER A 12 -1.79 9.69 -14.22
C SER A 12 -1.24 9.52 -12.80
N GLY A 13 -1.88 10.13 -11.81
CA GLY A 13 -1.52 9.96 -10.39
C GLY A 13 -1.47 8.47 -10.00
N GLY A 14 -2.52 7.72 -10.33
CA GLY A 14 -2.57 6.28 -10.06
C GLY A 14 -1.55 5.46 -10.84
N GLU A 15 -1.20 5.84 -12.07
CA GLU A 15 -0.11 5.20 -12.82
C GLU A 15 1.26 5.42 -12.15
N LYS A 16 1.54 6.66 -11.71
CA LYS A 16 2.78 6.99 -10.97
C LYS A 16 2.86 6.22 -9.66
N GLN A 17 1.74 6.13 -8.93
CA GLN A 17 1.68 5.42 -7.65
C GLN A 17 1.92 3.92 -7.82
N ARG A 18 1.26 3.27 -8.80
CA ARG A 18 1.52 1.85 -9.10
C ARG A 18 2.98 1.61 -9.52
N LEU A 19 3.56 2.51 -10.32
CA LEU A 19 4.97 2.41 -10.70
C LEU A 19 5.89 2.53 -9.48
N ALA A 20 5.61 3.45 -8.55
CA ALA A 20 6.37 3.61 -7.32
C ALA A 20 6.31 2.35 -6.45
N ILE A 21 5.11 1.78 -6.27
CA ILE A 21 4.91 0.54 -5.50
C ILE A 21 5.65 -0.62 -6.16
N ALA A 22 5.51 -0.81 -7.47
CA ALA A 22 6.21 -1.87 -8.19
C ALA A 22 7.73 -1.75 -8.04
N ARG A 23 8.28 -0.53 -8.17
CA ARG A 23 9.71 -0.26 -7.93
C ARG A 23 10.12 -0.62 -6.51
N ALA A 24 9.32 -0.26 -5.50
CA ALA A 24 9.63 -0.56 -4.11
C ALA A 24 9.66 -2.07 -3.82
N LEU A 25 8.76 -2.84 -4.43
CA LEU A 25 8.69 -4.30 -4.25
C LEU A 25 9.82 -5.04 -5.00
N LEU A 26 10.22 -4.57 -6.18
CA LEU A 26 11.26 -5.21 -7.01
C LEU A 26 12.67 -5.07 -6.45
N LEU A 27 12.90 -4.12 -5.54
CA LEU A 27 14.23 -3.83 -4.98
C LEU A 27 14.65 -4.78 -3.85
N GLY A 28 13.85 -5.80 -3.53
CA GLY A 28 14.17 -6.77 -2.48
C GLY A 28 14.18 -6.17 -1.07
N ASN A 29 13.40 -5.10 -0.86
CA ASN A 29 13.30 -4.44 0.44
C ASN A 29 12.68 -5.39 1.48
N THR A 30 13.19 -5.33 2.72
CA THR A 30 12.61 -6.07 3.85
C THR A 30 11.51 -5.30 4.58
N LEU A 31 11.50 -3.96 4.41
CA LEU A 31 10.54 -3.04 5.02
C LEU A 31 10.04 -2.02 3.97
N LEU A 32 8.73 -1.84 3.91
CA LEU A 32 8.04 -0.84 3.11
C LEU A 32 7.34 0.16 4.03
N LEU A 33 7.70 1.44 3.91
CA LEU A 33 7.02 2.55 4.56
C LEU A 33 6.05 3.18 3.55
N ALA A 34 4.77 3.23 3.88
CA ALA A 34 3.70 3.57 2.95
C ALA A 34 2.79 4.65 3.54
N ASP A 35 2.87 5.87 3.04
CA ASP A 35 1.96 6.95 3.41
C ASP A 35 0.89 7.14 2.32
N GLU A 36 -0.35 6.76 2.62
CA GLU A 36 -1.51 6.94 1.74
C GLU A 36 -1.31 6.38 0.32
N ILE A 37 -0.71 5.18 0.22
CA ILE A 37 -0.26 4.59 -1.05
C ILE A 37 -1.39 4.08 -1.97
N THR A 38 -2.64 4.23 -1.56
CA THR A 38 -3.84 3.89 -2.35
C THR A 38 -4.66 5.09 -2.78
N SER A 39 -4.32 6.30 -2.33
CA SER A 39 -5.12 7.52 -2.48
C SER A 39 -5.40 7.97 -3.92
N ALA A 40 -4.52 7.67 -4.89
CA ALA A 40 -4.69 8.05 -6.29
C ALA A 40 -5.18 6.88 -7.18
N LEU A 41 -5.63 5.79 -6.57
CA LEU A 41 -6.09 4.58 -7.27
C LEU A 41 -7.62 4.48 -7.27
N ASP A 42 -8.19 4.06 -8.40
CA ASP A 42 -9.57 3.58 -8.44
C ASP A 42 -9.72 2.24 -7.68
N GLN A 43 -10.95 1.82 -7.40
CA GLN A 43 -11.23 0.60 -6.64
C GLN A 43 -10.51 -0.63 -7.21
N GLN A 44 -10.63 -0.87 -8.53
CA GLN A 44 -10.05 -2.05 -9.15
C GLN A 44 -8.51 -2.09 -9.01
N ASN A 45 -7.86 -0.94 -9.14
CA ASN A 45 -6.42 -0.83 -8.97
C ASN A 45 -6.00 -0.93 -7.51
N ARG A 46 -6.81 -0.45 -6.55
CA ARG A 46 -6.56 -0.66 -5.12
C ARG A 46 -6.59 -2.13 -4.77
N ASP A 47 -7.60 -2.87 -5.20
CA ASP A 47 -7.73 -4.31 -4.92
C ASP A 47 -6.50 -5.08 -5.45
N ARG A 48 -6.02 -4.73 -6.64
CA ARG A 48 -4.80 -5.32 -7.23
C ARG A 48 -3.55 -4.99 -6.43
N VAL A 49 -3.40 -3.74 -6.00
CA VAL A 49 -2.25 -3.29 -5.21
C VAL A 49 -2.25 -3.97 -3.84
N LEU A 50 -3.40 -4.03 -3.17
CA LEU A 50 -3.58 -4.74 -1.90
C LEU A 50 -3.17 -6.22 -2.07
N ALA A 51 -3.75 -6.93 -3.04
CA ALA A 51 -3.40 -8.32 -3.28
C ALA A 51 -1.90 -8.53 -3.58
N THR A 52 -1.22 -7.56 -4.20
CA THR A 52 0.21 -7.65 -4.53
C THR A 52 1.09 -7.39 -3.31
N VAL A 53 0.83 -6.31 -2.57
CA VAL A 53 1.64 -5.90 -1.42
C VAL A 53 1.56 -6.94 -0.31
N PHE A 54 0.36 -7.38 0.06
CA PHE A 54 0.16 -8.34 1.15
C PHE A 54 0.65 -9.76 0.81
N LYS A 55 0.80 -10.10 -0.48
CA LYS A 55 1.44 -11.37 -0.91
C LYS A 55 2.96 -11.29 -1.03
N SER A 56 3.54 -10.09 -1.01
CA SER A 56 4.98 -9.91 -1.23
C SER A 56 5.85 -10.42 -0.08
N GLY A 57 5.29 -10.58 1.12
CA GLY A 57 6.03 -10.97 2.32
C GLY A 57 6.90 -9.86 2.92
N VAL A 58 6.86 -8.64 2.36
CA VAL A 58 7.56 -7.48 2.92
C VAL A 58 6.94 -7.08 4.25
N THR A 59 7.76 -6.62 5.20
CA THR A 59 7.22 -5.95 6.39
C THR A 59 6.63 -4.61 5.95
N LEU A 60 5.38 -4.32 6.29
CA LEU A 60 4.69 -3.08 5.89
C LEU A 60 4.39 -2.24 7.13
N LEU A 61 4.80 -0.97 7.10
CA LEU A 61 4.27 0.07 7.98
C LEU A 61 3.52 1.08 7.11
N SER A 62 2.21 1.16 7.29
CA SER A 62 1.35 1.96 6.43
C SER A 62 0.48 2.94 7.22
N VAL A 63 0.28 4.12 6.65
CA VAL A 63 -0.77 5.07 7.03
C VAL A 63 -1.83 5.03 5.94
N SER A 64 -3.09 4.82 6.31
CA SER A 64 -4.20 4.80 5.37
C SER A 64 -5.51 5.10 6.09
N HIS A 65 -6.46 5.67 5.36
CA HIS A 65 -7.87 5.76 5.73
C HIS A 65 -8.74 4.71 5.02
N ASP A 66 -8.15 3.81 4.22
CA ASP A 66 -8.86 2.78 3.47
C ASP A 66 -9.21 1.57 4.37
N PRO A 67 -10.49 1.28 4.63
CA PRO A 67 -10.88 0.19 5.53
C PRO A 67 -10.42 -1.19 5.07
N ASP A 68 -10.41 -1.45 3.76
CA ASP A 68 -10.00 -2.76 3.22
C ASP A 68 -8.49 -2.97 3.42
N TRP A 69 -7.72 -1.90 3.28
CA TRP A 69 -6.29 -1.90 3.54
C TRP A 69 -5.97 -2.12 5.02
N ILE A 70 -6.67 -1.40 5.90
CA ILE A 70 -6.52 -1.52 7.36
C ILE A 70 -6.88 -2.94 7.81
N ALA A 71 -7.98 -3.49 7.30
CA ALA A 71 -8.45 -4.85 7.64
C ALA A 71 -7.49 -5.96 7.18
N ALA A 72 -6.66 -5.71 6.16
CA ALA A 72 -5.65 -6.66 5.70
C ALA A 72 -4.35 -6.64 6.55
N CYS A 73 -4.15 -5.62 7.39
CA CYS A 73 -2.97 -5.50 8.24
C CYS A 73 -3.03 -6.41 9.47
N ASP A 74 -1.87 -6.91 9.89
CA ASP A 74 -1.76 -7.74 11.11
C ASP A 74 -2.04 -6.93 12.39
N ARG A 75 -1.76 -5.62 12.37
CA ARG A 75 -1.90 -4.70 13.52
C ARG A 75 -2.49 -3.37 13.07
N GLU A 76 -3.38 -2.81 13.91
CA GLU A 76 -3.93 -1.46 13.75
C GLU A 76 -3.51 -0.60 14.95
N VAL A 77 -2.91 0.55 14.65
CA VAL A 77 -2.56 1.57 15.64
C VAL A 77 -3.23 2.88 15.23
N ARG A 78 -3.95 3.52 16.15
CA ARG A 78 -4.51 4.85 15.96
C ARG A 78 -3.74 5.90 16.72
N ILE A 79 -3.66 7.09 16.13
CA ILE A 79 -3.20 8.29 16.82
C ILE A 79 -4.43 9.00 17.38
N VAL A 80 -4.53 9.13 18.69
CA VAL A 80 -5.60 9.84 19.40
C VAL A 80 -4.94 10.80 20.37
N ASP A 81 -5.29 12.10 20.30
CA ASP A 81 -4.73 13.14 21.18
C ASP A 81 -3.19 13.10 21.29
N GLN A 82 -2.52 12.99 20.14
CA GLN A 82 -1.04 12.89 20.03
C GLN A 82 -0.43 11.65 20.67
N SER A 83 -1.26 10.66 21.04
CA SER A 83 -0.84 9.39 21.64
C SER A 83 -1.16 8.22 20.72
N LEU A 84 -0.31 7.18 20.73
CA LEU A 84 -0.55 5.95 19.99
C LEU A 84 -1.38 4.98 20.83
N VAL A 85 -2.49 4.50 20.25
CA VAL A 85 -3.40 3.53 20.84
C VAL A 85 -3.47 2.32 19.90
N GLU A 86 -3.03 1.16 20.38
CA GLU A 86 -3.17 -0.10 19.64
C GLU A 86 -4.60 -0.63 19.81
N LEU A 87 -5.26 -0.93 18.69
CA LEU A 87 -6.66 -1.37 18.69
C LEU A 87 -6.83 -2.88 18.48
N SER A 88 -5.89 -3.49 17.78
CA SER A 88 -5.90 -4.91 17.47
C SER A 88 -4.60 -5.51 18.00
N PRO A 89 -4.63 -6.37 19.04
CA PRO A 89 -3.43 -7.10 19.44
C PRO A 89 -3.09 -8.05 18.28
N GLY A 90 -1.88 -7.92 17.74
CA GLY A 90 -1.47 -8.56 16.48
C GLY A 90 -1.94 -10.02 16.37
N GLY A 91 -2.90 -10.26 15.47
CA GLY A 91 -3.57 -11.55 15.32
C GLY A 91 -3.25 -12.16 13.98
N ARG A 92 -2.11 -12.86 13.87
CA ARG A 92 -2.08 -14.03 12.99
C ARG A 92 -2.64 -15.19 13.80
N ASN A 93 -3.82 -15.66 13.42
CA ASN A 93 -4.21 -17.05 13.67
C ASN A 93 -3.37 -17.89 12.72
N ASP A 94 -2.20 -18.34 13.17
CA ASP A 94 -1.58 -19.54 12.61
C ASP A 94 -2.35 -20.81 13.02
#